data_AF-A0A6N2KHG0-F1
#
_entry.id   AF-A0A6N2KHG0-F1
#
_cell.length_a   1.000
_cell.length_b   1.000
_cell.length_c   1.000
_cell.angle_alpha   90.00
_cell.angle_beta   90.00
_cell.angle_gamma   90.00
#
_symmetry.space_group_name_H-M   'P 1'
#
loop_
_entity.id
_entity.type
_entity.pdbx_description
1 polymer ?
#
loop_
_entity_poly.entity_id
_entity_poly.type
_entity_poly.pdbx_seq_one_letter_code
_entity_poly.pdbx_strand_id
1 'polypeptide(L)'
;MLDEVAKAIIEKNGAPISVSNHKEIVSRIKSEAALARTEMLEAMALKETLSNAVRTEPVLLDVDGRVFWKLNGYNGQSDILLQDMGTWDSVAPSEKWLVYADEQKLEVEKYIISSS
;
A
#
# COMPACT_ATOMS: atom_id res chain seq x y z
N MET A 1 25.00 25.45 -53.67
CA MET A 1 25.20 26.23 -52.43
C MET A 1 23.93 26.30 -51.57
N LEU A 2 22.82 26.88 -52.03
CA LEU A 2 21.59 26.97 -51.19
C LEU A 2 20.98 25.61 -50.81
N ASP A 3 21.03 24.64 -51.73
CA ASP A 3 20.52 23.27 -51.51
C ASP A 3 21.32 22.50 -50.44
N GLU A 4 22.65 22.63 -50.45
CA GLU A 4 23.50 22.05 -49.40
C GLU A 4 23.27 22.70 -48.02
N VAL A 5 23.02 24.01 -47.99
CA VAL A 5 22.68 24.73 -46.75
C VAL A 5 21.33 24.26 -46.21
N ALA A 6 20.32 24.09 -47.08
CA ALA A 6 19.01 23.57 -46.69
C ALA A 6 19.10 22.14 -46.16
N LYS A 7 19.88 21.28 -46.82
CA LYS A 7 20.10 19.88 -46.40
C LYS A 7 20.81 19.80 -45.04
N ALA A 8 21.84 20.61 -44.81
CA ALA A 8 22.56 20.66 -43.53
C ALA A 8 21.66 21.13 -42.37
N ILE A 9 20.70 22.03 -42.63
CA ILE A 9 19.73 22.50 -41.63
C ILE A 9 18.73 21.39 -41.27
N ILE A 10 18.24 20.63 -42.25
CA ILE A 10 17.31 19.51 -42.02
C ILE A 10 18.01 18.35 -41.31
N GLU A 11 19.26 18.03 -41.65
CA GLU A 11 20.05 17.03 -40.91
C GLU A 11 20.26 17.43 -39.45
N LYS A 12 20.49 18.71 -39.15
CA LYS A 12 20.72 19.20 -37.80
C LYS A 12 19.44 19.28 -36.96
N ASN A 13 18.32 19.71 -37.56
CA ASN A 13 17.09 20.06 -36.82
C ASN A 13 15.92 19.10 -37.06
N GLY A 14 16.11 18.09 -37.90
CA GLY A 14 15.04 17.22 -38.37
C GLY A 14 14.18 17.87 -39.46
N ALA A 15 13.31 17.05 -40.06
CA ALA A 15 12.40 17.52 -41.10
C ALA A 15 11.42 18.57 -40.54
N PRO A 16 11.20 19.70 -41.24
CA PRO A 16 10.20 20.68 -40.85
C PRO A 16 8.82 20.04 -40.82
N ILE A 17 8.17 20.09 -39.67
CA ILE A 17 6.78 19.70 -39.49
C ILE A 17 5.87 20.92 -39.68
N SER A 18 4.73 20.71 -40.33
CA SER A 18 3.73 21.78 -40.51
C SER A 18 3.16 22.19 -39.14
N VAL A 19 2.71 23.46 -39.04
CA VAL A 19 2.10 23.98 -37.80
C VAL A 19 0.86 23.18 -37.39
N SER A 20 0.09 22.66 -38.36
CA SER A 20 -1.06 21.79 -38.11
C SER A 20 -0.62 20.45 -37.48
N ASN A 21 0.39 19.80 -38.07
CA ASN A 21 0.92 18.53 -37.54
C ASN A 21 1.50 18.72 -36.13
N HIS A 22 2.21 19.82 -35.88
CA HIS A 22 2.71 20.14 -34.56
C HIS A 22 1.57 20.28 -33.52
N LYS A 23 0.48 20.97 -33.88
CA LYS A 23 -0.69 21.14 -33.00
C LYS A 23 -1.37 19.80 -32.70
N GLU A 24 -1.52 18.94 -33.70
CA GLU A 24 -2.10 17.59 -33.53
C GLU A 24 -1.24 16.73 -32.59
N ILE A 25 0.08 16.70 -32.80
CA ILE A 25 1.01 15.96 -31.94
C ILE A 25 0.91 16.46 -30.50
N VAL A 26 0.92 17.78 -30.29
CA VAL A 26 0.80 18.37 -28.95
C VAL A 26 -0.54 18.03 -28.30
N SER A 27 -1.65 18.04 -29.06
CA SER A 27 -2.96 17.66 -28.53
C SER A 27 -3.00 16.19 -28.08
N ARG A 28 -2.40 15.29 -28.86
CA ARG A 28 -2.36 13.86 -28.56
C ARG A 28 -1.52 13.58 -27.30
N ILE A 29 -0.36 14.21 -27.18
CA ILE A 29 0.48 14.09 -25.97
C ILE A 29 -0.28 14.56 -24.73
N LYS A 30 -1.01 15.68 -24.83
CA LYS A 30 -1.81 16.18 -23.70
C LYS A 30 -2.93 15.22 -23.30
N SER A 31 -3.62 14.61 -24.27
CA SER A 31 -4.67 13.63 -23.96
C SER A 31 -4.10 12.36 -23.34
N GLU A 32 -2.98 11.85 -23.85
CA GLU A 32 -2.32 10.65 -23.30
C GLU A 32 -1.81 10.91 -21.88
N ALA A 33 -1.20 12.08 -21.63
CA ALA A 33 -0.75 12.46 -20.30
C ALA A 33 -1.92 12.62 -19.31
N ALA A 34 -3.05 13.16 -19.77
CA ALA A 34 -4.26 13.25 -18.94
C ALA A 34 -4.82 11.86 -18.60
N LEU A 35 -4.89 10.96 -19.59
CA LEU A 35 -5.36 9.59 -19.38
C LEU A 35 -4.46 8.83 -18.38
N ALA A 36 -3.14 8.86 -18.59
CA ALA A 36 -2.19 8.19 -17.71
C ALA A 36 -2.27 8.71 -16.26
N ARG A 37 -2.51 10.02 -16.09
CA ARG A 37 -2.72 10.61 -14.75
C ARG A 37 -4.01 10.11 -14.10
N THR A 38 -5.09 10.00 -14.86
CA THR A 38 -6.36 9.47 -14.37
C THR A 38 -6.21 8.00 -13.95
N GLU A 39 -5.64 7.16 -14.81
CA GLU A 39 -5.40 5.74 -14.51
C GLU A 39 -4.50 5.56 -13.28
N MET A 40 -3.45 6.38 -13.14
CA MET A 40 -2.59 6.38 -11.95
C MET A 40 -3.38 6.73 -10.68
N LEU A 41 -4.24 7.74 -10.73
CA LEU A 41 -5.05 8.15 -9.57
C LEU A 41 -6.06 7.07 -9.19
N GLU A 42 -6.71 6.44 -10.17
CA GLU A 42 -7.63 5.32 -9.95
C GLU A 42 -6.89 4.11 -9.34
N ALA A 43 -5.71 3.78 -9.84
CA ALA A 43 -4.87 2.71 -9.28
C ALA A 43 -4.41 3.03 -7.86
N MET A 44 -4.09 4.28 -7.54
CA MET A 44 -3.72 4.71 -6.19
C MET A 44 -4.93 4.65 -5.22
N ALA A 45 -6.11 5.07 -5.65
CA ALA A 45 -7.33 4.95 -4.86
C ALA A 45 -7.70 3.48 -4.60
N LEU A 46 -7.53 2.60 -5.59
CA LEU A 46 -7.70 1.16 -5.41
C LEU A 46 -6.64 0.59 -4.45
N LYS A 47 -5.40 1.07 -4.52
CA LYS A 47 -4.35 0.69 -3.58
C LYS A 47 -4.70 1.13 -2.16
N GLU A 48 -5.23 2.31 -1.93
CA GLU A 48 -5.65 2.75 -0.58
C GLU A 48 -6.77 1.87 -0.01
N THR A 49 -7.73 1.45 -0.86
CA THR A 49 -8.82 0.55 -0.43
C THR A 49 -8.34 -0.90 -0.18
N LEU A 50 -7.41 -1.43 -0.98
CA LEU A 50 -6.79 -2.76 -0.74
C LEU A 50 -5.71 -2.73 0.35
N SER A 51 -5.07 -1.57 0.59
CA SER A 51 -4.05 -1.36 1.62
C SER A 51 -4.64 -1.21 3.02
N ASN A 52 -5.90 -1.64 3.21
CA ASN A 52 -6.41 -2.00 4.53
C ASN A 52 -5.84 -3.35 5.03
N ALA A 53 -4.81 -3.90 4.36
CA ALA A 53 -3.77 -4.68 5.02
C ALA A 53 -3.00 -3.78 6.02
N VAL A 54 -3.73 -3.23 6.99
CA VAL A 54 -3.18 -2.67 8.22
C VAL A 54 -2.32 -3.79 8.77
N ARG A 55 -1.01 -3.56 8.90
CA ARG A 55 -0.17 -4.49 9.65
C ARG A 55 -0.90 -4.75 10.96
N THR A 56 -1.22 -6.00 11.26
CA THR A 56 -1.82 -6.30 12.55
C THR A 56 -0.83 -5.80 13.60
N GLU A 57 -1.14 -4.70 14.27
CA GLU A 57 -0.31 -4.17 15.35
C GLU A 57 -0.73 -4.87 16.64
N PRO A 58 0.22 -5.17 17.54
CA PRO A 58 -0.10 -5.72 18.84
C PRO A 58 -0.90 -4.67 19.63
N VAL A 59 -2.01 -5.10 20.22
CA VAL A 59 -2.88 -4.24 21.04
C VAL A 59 -2.30 -4.06 22.42
N LEU A 60 -1.62 -5.08 22.94
CA LEU A 60 -0.97 -5.06 24.25
C LEU A 60 0.21 -6.03 24.26
N LEU A 61 1.33 -5.59 24.83
CA LEU A 61 2.43 -6.45 25.27
C LEU A 61 2.41 -6.48 26.80
N ASP A 62 2.12 -7.64 27.36
CA ASP A 62 2.06 -7.86 28.80
C ASP A 62 3.46 -8.17 29.38
N VAL A 63 3.62 -7.95 30.69
CA VAL A 63 4.87 -8.14 31.44
C VAL A 63 5.40 -9.57 31.40
N ASP A 64 4.50 -10.55 31.18
CA ASP A 64 4.82 -11.97 31.06
C ASP A 64 5.28 -12.38 29.63
N GLY A 65 5.52 -11.42 28.73
CA GLY A 65 5.94 -11.72 27.35
C GLY A 65 4.79 -12.21 26.46
N ARG A 66 3.56 -11.88 26.83
CA ARG A 66 2.33 -12.19 26.09
C ARG A 66 1.92 -11.04 25.22
N VAL A 67 1.57 -11.33 23.97
CA VAL A 67 1.15 -10.32 22.99
C VAL A 67 -0.29 -10.58 22.57
N PHE A 68 -1.13 -9.57 22.69
CA PHE A 68 -2.51 -9.62 22.22
C PHE A 68 -2.60 -8.95 20.84
N TRP A 69 -3.21 -9.65 19.88
CA TRP A 69 -3.39 -9.18 18.51
C TRP A 69 -4.89 -9.07 18.21
N LYS A 70 -5.34 -7.92 17.68
CA LYS A 70 -6.72 -7.76 17.19
C LYS A 70 -6.74 -7.87 15.68
N LEU A 71 -7.35 -8.93 15.17
CA LEU A 71 -7.52 -9.20 13.76
C LEU A 71 -8.88 -8.68 13.32
N ASN A 72 -8.90 -7.71 12.39
CA ASN A 72 -10.15 -7.23 11.80
C ASN A 72 -10.45 -8.01 10.52
N GLY A 73 -11.59 -8.71 10.49
CA GLY A 73 -12.10 -9.43 9.34
C GLY A 73 -12.85 -8.54 8.35
N TYR A 74 -13.00 -9.03 7.13
CA TYR A 74 -13.68 -8.30 6.03
C TYR A 74 -15.17 -8.02 6.29
N ASN A 75 -15.79 -8.78 7.20
CA ASN A 75 -17.21 -8.67 7.55
C ASN A 75 -17.45 -7.75 8.76
N GLY A 76 -16.43 -7.00 9.21
CA GLY A 76 -16.49 -6.15 10.39
C GLY A 76 -16.43 -6.89 11.72
N GLN A 77 -16.31 -8.23 11.71
CA GLN A 77 -16.00 -9.00 12.91
C GLN A 77 -14.51 -8.87 13.21
N SER A 78 -14.17 -8.82 14.50
CA SER A 78 -12.79 -8.85 14.95
C SER A 78 -12.54 -10.01 15.89
N ASP A 79 -11.41 -10.68 15.73
CA ASP A 79 -10.92 -11.71 16.63
C ASP A 79 -9.71 -11.23 17.42
N ILE A 80 -9.50 -11.84 18.60
CA ILE A 80 -8.34 -11.57 19.45
C ILE A 80 -7.52 -12.85 19.55
N LEU A 81 -6.23 -12.73 19.20
CA LEU A 81 -5.25 -13.79 19.39
C LEU A 81 -4.31 -13.44 20.53
N LEU A 82 -3.92 -14.46 21.30
CA LEU A 82 -2.83 -14.38 22.25
C LEU A 82 -1.63 -15.16 21.68
N GLN A 83 -0.50 -14.47 21.54
CA GLN A 83 0.80 -15.05 21.31
C GLN A 83 1.55 -15.08 22.64
N ASP A 84 1.78 -16.27 23.17
CA ASP A 84 2.61 -16.48 24.36
C ASP A 84 4.01 -16.90 23.88
N MET A 85 4.97 -15.96 24.00
CA MET A 85 6.36 -16.21 23.60
C MET A 85 7.14 -17.01 24.65
N GLY A 86 6.51 -17.32 25.80
CA GLY A 86 7.15 -17.98 26.92
C GLY A 86 8.31 -17.17 27.51
N THR A 87 9.17 -17.86 28.27
CA THR A 87 10.34 -17.23 28.89
C THR A 87 11.44 -16.99 27.86
N TRP A 88 11.86 -15.73 27.73
CA TRP A 88 12.87 -15.30 26.74
C TRP A 88 14.24 -15.95 26.95
N ASP A 89 14.52 -16.49 28.14
CA ASP A 89 15.78 -17.17 28.50
C ASP A 89 15.80 -18.68 28.19
N SER A 90 14.78 -19.19 27.50
CA SER A 90 14.77 -20.60 27.10
C SER A 90 15.62 -20.83 25.84
N VAL A 91 16.45 -21.88 25.87
CA VAL A 91 17.31 -22.31 24.74
C VAL A 91 16.49 -22.69 23.49
N ALA A 92 15.18 -22.92 23.65
CA ALA A 92 14.22 -23.12 22.59
C ALA A 92 12.88 -22.45 22.97
N PRO A 93 12.62 -21.21 22.53
CA PRO A 93 11.34 -20.54 22.76
C PRO A 93 10.19 -21.36 22.18
N SER A 94 9.31 -21.90 23.03
CA SER A 94 8.11 -22.60 22.60
C SER A 94 6.96 -21.61 22.50
N GLU A 95 6.92 -20.88 21.40
CA GLU A 95 5.82 -19.97 21.10
C GLU A 95 4.49 -20.73 20.99
N LYS A 96 3.44 -20.19 21.61
CA LYS A 96 2.08 -20.74 21.56
C LYS A 96 1.09 -19.68 21.11
N TRP A 97 0.17 -20.07 20.24
CA TRP A 97 -0.91 -19.22 19.76
C TRP A 97 -2.24 -19.74 20.28
N LEU A 98 -3.03 -18.85 20.88
CA LEU A 98 -4.32 -19.15 21.47
C LEU A 98 -5.38 -18.22 20.87
N VAL A 99 -6.55 -18.78 20.57
CA VAL A 99 -7.74 -18.07 20.12
C VAL A 99 -8.74 -18.09 21.26
N TYR A 100 -9.33 -16.95 21.59
CA TYR A 100 -10.39 -16.88 22.58
C TYR A 100 -11.75 -17.22 21.98
N ALA A 101 -12.53 -18.03 22.71
CA ALA A 101 -13.93 -18.29 22.37
C ALA A 101 -14.77 -17.02 22.54
N ASP A 102 -15.94 -16.95 21.91
CA ASP A 102 -16.79 -15.76 21.91
C ASP A 102 -17.19 -15.32 23.33
N GLU A 103 -17.37 -16.28 24.24
CA GLU A 103 -17.70 -16.02 25.64
C GLU A 103 -16.55 -15.35 26.41
N GLN A 104 -15.30 -15.58 26.00
CA GLN A 104 -14.10 -15.07 26.64
C GLN A 104 -13.66 -13.71 26.07
N LYS A 105 -14.08 -13.37 24.85
CA LYS A 105 -13.66 -12.14 24.15
C LYS A 105 -13.95 -10.87 24.95
N LEU A 106 -15.14 -10.75 25.55
CA LEU A 106 -15.53 -9.56 26.32
C LEU A 106 -14.64 -9.34 27.55
N GLU A 107 -14.26 -10.42 28.24
CA GLU A 107 -13.39 -10.34 29.41
C GLU A 107 -11.96 -9.94 29.02
N VAL A 108 -11.46 -10.49 27.90
CA VAL A 108 -10.15 -10.14 27.35
C VAL A 108 -10.10 -8.69 26.86
N GLU A 109 -11.14 -8.20 26.17
CA GLU A 109 -11.22 -6.79 25.77
C GLU A 109 -11.18 -5.87 26.98
N LYS A 110 -11.91 -6.21 28.05
CA LYS A 110 -11.88 -5.46 29.30
C LYS A 110 -10.49 -5.45 29.93
N TYR A 111 -9.79 -6.60 29.94
CA TYR A 111 -8.41 -6.71 30.43
C TYR A 111 -7.45 -5.82 29.66
N ILE A 112 -7.52 -5.85 28.32
CA ILE A 112 -6.69 -5.02 27.44
C ILE A 112 -6.91 -3.53 27.73
N ILE A 113 -8.17 -3.10 27.84
CA ILE A 113 -8.52 -1.71 28.14
C ILE A 113 -8.02 -1.29 29.53
N SER A 114 -8.11 -2.17 30.54
CA SER A 114 -7.63 -1.86 31.89
C SER A 114 -6.10 -1.85 32.03
N SER A 115 -5.39 -2.43 31.06
CA SER A 115 -3.92 -2.59 31.07
C SER A 115 -3.21 -1.65 30.08
N SER A 116 -3.96 -0.86 29.31
CA SER A 116 -3.47 0.18 28.40
C SER A 116 -3.45 1.54 29.10
#